data_AF-A0A8C2TPD8-F1
#
_entry.id   AF-A0A8C2TPD8-F1
#
_cell.length_a   1.000
_cell.length_b   1.000
_cell.length_c   1.000
_cell.angle_alpha   90.00
_cell.angle_beta   90.00
_cell.angle_gamma   90.00
#
_symmetry.space_group_name_H-M   'P 1'
#
loop_
_entity.id
_entity.type
_entity.pdbx_description
1 polymer ?
#
loop_
_entity_poly.entity_id
_entity_poly.type
_entity_poly.pdbx_seq_one_letter_code
_entity_poly.pdbx_strand_id
1 'polypeptide(L)'
;MLANAASVRILIKGGKVVNDDCSMEADVYIENGIIQQVGRELMIPGGAKVIDASGKLVIPGGIDTSTHFHQTFMNATCLDDFYHGTKAALVGGTTMVLGHVLPAKERSLVDAFERCRALADPQVCCDYALHVGVTWWAPQVKAEMETLVREKGVNSFQMFLAYKELYMLRDGELYQALRACRDIGAIARVHAENGDLVAEGAKEALELGITGPEGIEISRPEELEAEATHRAITIANRTHCPVYLVNVSSMAAGDVIAAAKMQGKAVYAETTTAHATLTGLHYYHQDWFHAAAYVTVPPLRLDTNTSAHLLSLLASDTLNVVASDHRPFSAKQKAMGREDFTKIPHGVSGVQDRMNIIWERGVVGGKMDENRFVAVTSSNAAKLHNLYPRKGRIVPGADADVVVWDPEATRTISASTQVQGGDVNLYENMRCHGVPLVTISRGRVVYENGVFMCAEGTGRFCPLRSFPDCVYKKLVQREKLPLGRAGADPTLIPSPSPSHGVGLAAVVLEWRLGGLLYGSPSIHPRVRPSVPPPAGSQIDDHVPKRASARILAPPGGRSSGIW
;
A
#
# COMPACT_ATOMS: atom_id res chain seq x y z
N MET A 1 36.94 5.49 31.82
CA MET A 1 35.83 4.84 32.56
C MET A 1 34.56 5.12 31.77
N LEU A 2 33.90 4.09 31.26
CA LEU A 2 32.59 4.27 30.59
C LEU A 2 31.55 4.54 31.68
N ALA A 3 30.86 5.67 31.59
CA ALA A 3 29.72 5.94 32.47
C ALA A 3 28.67 4.86 32.23
N ASN A 4 28.19 4.26 33.32
CA ASN A 4 27.21 3.19 33.29
C ASN A 4 25.89 3.76 32.73
N ALA A 5 25.62 3.55 31.44
CA ALA A 5 24.34 3.94 30.85
C ALA A 5 23.25 3.12 31.54
N ALA A 6 22.43 3.76 32.38
CA ALA A 6 21.44 3.07 33.17
C ALA A 6 20.51 2.24 32.25
N SER A 7 20.36 0.93 32.55
CA SER A 7 19.49 0.03 31.79
C SER A 7 18.07 0.62 31.76
N VAL A 8 17.63 1.03 30.57
CA VAL A 8 16.27 1.53 30.35
C VAL A 8 15.35 0.31 30.38
N ARG A 9 14.52 0.26 31.42
CA ARG A 9 13.59 -0.82 31.70
C ARG A 9 12.18 -0.25 31.76
N ILE A 10 11.26 -0.85 31.03
CA ILE A 10 9.86 -0.41 30.92
C ILE A 10 8.95 -1.61 31.21
N LEU A 11 7.89 -1.38 31.98
CA LEU A 11 6.77 -2.31 32.13
C LEU A 11 5.51 -1.63 31.59
N ILE A 12 4.95 -2.16 30.52
CA ILE A 12 3.59 -1.82 30.07
C ILE A 12 2.64 -2.74 30.83
N LYS A 13 1.71 -2.19 31.61
CA LYS A 13 0.90 -2.95 32.58
C LYS A 13 -0.60 -2.80 32.32
N GLY A 14 -1.36 -3.90 32.44
CA GLY A 14 -2.83 -3.91 32.43
C GLY A 14 -3.47 -3.75 31.05
N GLY A 15 -2.69 -3.90 29.97
CA GLY A 15 -3.19 -3.74 28.60
C GLY A 15 -3.50 -5.07 27.90
N LYS A 16 -4.26 -4.95 26.81
CA LYS A 16 -4.54 -6.06 25.89
C LYS A 16 -3.48 -6.09 24.79
N VAL A 17 -2.59 -7.06 24.82
CA VAL A 17 -1.65 -7.31 23.72
C VAL A 17 -2.42 -7.80 22.51
N VAL A 18 -2.24 -7.13 21.37
CA VAL A 18 -2.90 -7.47 20.09
C VAL A 18 -1.81 -7.75 19.06
N ASN A 19 -1.74 -8.99 18.62
CA ASN A 19 -0.91 -9.43 17.48
C ASN A 19 -1.79 -9.74 16.27
N ASP A 20 -1.19 -10.10 15.14
CA ASP A 20 -1.88 -10.42 13.90
C ASP A 20 -2.69 -11.72 13.90
N ASP A 21 -2.48 -12.57 14.91
CA ASP A 21 -3.13 -13.88 15.09
C ASP A 21 -4.15 -13.90 16.23
N CYS A 22 -3.92 -13.19 17.34
CA CYS A 22 -4.85 -13.11 18.46
C CYS A 22 -4.60 -11.90 19.39
N SER A 23 -5.57 -11.68 20.29
CA SER A 23 -5.52 -10.67 21.35
C SER A 23 -5.59 -11.31 22.73
N MET A 24 -4.83 -10.81 23.71
CA MET A 24 -4.79 -11.33 25.08
C MET A 24 -4.42 -10.26 26.11
N GLU A 25 -5.06 -10.30 27.29
CA GLU A 25 -4.68 -9.47 28.44
C GLU A 25 -3.33 -9.92 29.03
N ALA A 26 -2.30 -9.09 28.89
CA ALA A 26 -0.93 -9.38 29.30
C ALA A 26 -0.11 -8.08 29.51
N ASP A 27 0.73 -8.09 30.54
CA ASP A 27 1.79 -7.09 30.71
C ASP A 27 2.96 -7.38 29.74
N VAL A 28 3.74 -6.35 29.42
CA VAL A 28 4.93 -6.45 28.56
C VAL A 28 6.13 -5.81 29.26
N TYR A 29 7.15 -6.62 29.55
CA TYR A 29 8.42 -6.15 30.12
C TYR A 29 9.48 -5.98 29.03
N ILE A 30 10.08 -4.79 29.00
CA ILE A 30 11.09 -4.35 28.03
C ILE A 30 12.37 -4.00 28.77
N GLU A 31 13.50 -4.48 28.25
CA GLU A 31 14.83 -4.13 28.76
C GLU A 31 15.85 -4.14 27.61
N ASN A 32 16.75 -3.14 27.61
CA ASN A 32 17.84 -3.00 26.64
C ASN A 32 17.39 -3.02 25.16
N GLY A 33 16.20 -2.48 24.89
CA GLY A 33 15.65 -2.38 23.54
C GLY A 33 14.92 -3.62 23.02
N ILE A 34 14.75 -4.65 23.86
CA ILE A 34 14.14 -5.94 23.51
C ILE A 34 12.97 -6.24 24.47
N ILE A 35 11.91 -6.83 23.95
CA ILE A 35 10.82 -7.40 24.77
C ILE A 35 11.35 -8.66 25.45
N GLN A 36 11.38 -8.67 26.78
CA GLN A 36 11.93 -9.80 27.56
C GLN A 36 10.85 -10.78 27.99
N GLN A 37 9.68 -10.28 28.40
CA GLN A 37 8.57 -11.09 28.89
C GLN A 37 7.23 -10.51 28.42
N VAL A 38 6.28 -11.39 28.11
CA VAL A 38 4.88 -11.07 27.83
C VAL A 38 4.03 -12.06 28.63
N GLY A 39 3.11 -11.58 29.46
CA GLY A 39 2.32 -12.43 30.33
C GLY A 39 1.65 -11.66 31.46
N ARG A 40 0.90 -12.34 32.33
CA ARG A 40 0.25 -11.72 33.50
C ARG A 40 1.16 -11.81 34.72
N GLU A 41 1.04 -10.82 35.61
CA GLU A 41 1.70 -10.81 36.93
C GLU A 41 3.24 -10.99 36.84
N LEU A 42 3.86 -10.28 35.88
CA LEU A 42 5.28 -10.44 35.58
C LEU A 42 6.19 -10.12 36.78
N MET A 43 7.04 -11.06 37.15
CA MET A 43 8.14 -10.81 38.09
C MET A 43 9.27 -10.08 37.37
N ILE A 44 9.41 -8.78 37.65
CA ILE A 44 10.42 -7.91 37.04
C ILE A 44 11.36 -7.29 38.09
N PRO A 45 12.61 -6.97 37.73
CA PRO A 45 13.50 -6.19 38.58
C PRO A 45 12.96 -4.79 38.90
N GLY A 46 13.11 -4.34 40.15
CA GLY A 46 12.63 -3.04 40.60
C GLY A 46 13.28 -1.85 39.88
N GLY A 47 12.56 -0.72 39.81
CA GLY A 47 13.04 0.52 39.18
C GLY A 47 12.87 0.59 37.65
N ALA A 48 11.92 -0.15 37.08
CA ALA A 48 11.45 0.06 35.71
C ALA A 48 10.43 1.22 35.64
N LYS A 49 10.37 1.94 34.52
CA LYS A 49 9.27 2.88 34.25
C LYS A 49 8.00 2.06 34.00
N VAL A 50 6.97 2.25 34.82
CA VAL A 50 5.66 1.65 34.58
C VAL A 50 4.83 2.57 33.68
N ILE A 51 4.20 1.98 32.68
CA ILE A 51 3.24 2.63 31.77
C ILE A 51 1.91 1.91 31.97
N ASP A 52 0.90 2.65 32.41
CA ASP A 52 -0.45 2.10 32.55
C ASP A 52 -1.12 2.00 31.18
N ALA A 53 -1.51 0.79 30.80
CA ALA A 53 -2.23 0.45 29.58
C ALA A 53 -3.64 -0.09 29.88
N SER A 54 -4.19 0.19 31.07
CA SER A 54 -5.55 -0.23 31.47
C SER A 54 -6.60 0.23 30.45
N GLY A 55 -7.30 -0.73 29.84
CA GLY A 55 -8.27 -0.47 28.77
C GLY A 55 -7.63 0.12 27.51
N LYS A 56 -6.36 -0.20 27.22
CA LYS A 56 -5.61 0.17 26.02
C LYS A 56 -5.11 -1.08 25.31
N LEU A 57 -4.81 -0.95 24.03
CA LEU A 57 -4.18 -2.00 23.24
C LEU A 57 -2.66 -1.82 23.28
N VAL A 58 -1.94 -2.94 23.33
CA VAL A 58 -0.47 -2.98 23.21
C VAL A 58 -0.16 -3.67 21.90
N ILE A 59 0.11 -2.86 20.87
CA ILE A 59 0.32 -3.32 19.49
C ILE A 59 1.79 -3.20 19.10
N PRO A 60 2.28 -4.01 18.14
CA PRO A 60 3.53 -3.72 17.45
C PRO A 60 3.46 -2.32 16.83
N GLY A 61 4.53 -1.55 16.94
CA GLY A 61 4.60 -0.27 16.24
C GLY A 61 4.48 -0.46 14.72
N GLY A 62 3.81 0.48 14.06
CA GLY A 62 3.56 0.42 12.63
C GLY A 62 4.85 0.36 11.81
N ILE A 63 4.81 -0.35 10.68
CA ILE A 63 5.87 -0.33 9.66
C ILE A 63 5.27 0.29 8.40
N ASP A 64 5.83 1.40 7.93
CA ASP A 64 5.42 2.06 6.69
C ASP A 64 6.37 1.68 5.55
N THR A 65 5.82 1.04 4.52
CA THR A 65 6.60 0.43 3.43
C THR A 65 6.81 1.34 2.23
N SER A 66 6.31 2.59 2.25
CA SER A 66 6.62 3.57 1.20
C SER A 66 6.76 4.98 1.78
N THR A 67 7.99 5.50 1.85
CA THR A 67 8.31 6.87 2.26
C THR A 67 9.38 7.51 1.37
N HIS A 68 9.31 8.82 1.16
CA HIS A 68 10.19 9.58 0.26
C HIS A 68 10.86 10.78 0.95
N PHE A 69 11.28 10.60 2.20
CA PHE A 69 11.95 11.67 2.95
C PHE A 69 13.20 12.20 2.23
N HIS A 70 13.37 13.52 2.24
CA HIS A 70 14.45 14.24 1.57
C HIS A 70 14.59 13.99 0.05
N GLN A 71 13.64 13.28 -0.58
CA GLN A 71 13.70 12.95 -2.00
C GLN A 71 13.42 14.20 -2.85
N THR A 72 14.26 14.46 -3.86
CA THR A 72 13.96 15.45 -4.90
C THR A 72 13.31 14.78 -6.10
N PHE A 73 12.13 15.25 -6.48
CA PHE A 73 11.25 14.64 -7.46
C PHE A 73 10.46 15.73 -8.21
N MET A 74 10.37 15.65 -9.54
CA MET A 74 9.71 16.68 -10.38
C MET A 74 10.12 18.13 -10.03
N ASN A 75 11.42 18.36 -9.87
CA ASN A 75 12.04 19.65 -9.51
C ASN A 75 11.65 20.23 -8.13
N ALA A 76 10.98 19.47 -7.25
CA ALA A 76 10.74 19.82 -5.86
C ALA A 76 11.39 18.81 -4.90
N THR A 77 11.97 19.30 -3.80
CA THR A 77 12.40 18.44 -2.69
C THR A 77 11.24 18.24 -1.72
N CYS A 78 11.02 16.99 -1.31
CA CYS A 78 10.09 16.61 -0.24
C CYS A 78 10.34 17.48 1.01
N LEU A 79 9.27 18.01 1.61
CA LEU A 79 9.41 18.91 2.77
C LEU A 79 9.97 18.21 4.01
N ASP A 80 9.59 16.95 4.22
CA ASP A 80 10.07 16.16 5.35
C ASP A 80 11.40 15.49 5.00
N ASP A 81 12.44 15.85 5.76
CA ASP A 81 13.69 15.11 5.83
C ASP A 81 13.55 13.85 6.71
N PHE A 82 14.65 13.12 6.91
CA PHE A 82 14.61 11.89 7.70
C PHE A 82 14.32 12.13 9.18
N TYR A 83 14.65 13.30 9.74
CA TYR A 83 14.36 13.63 11.13
C TYR A 83 12.86 13.94 11.30
N HIS A 84 12.34 14.90 10.54
CA HIS A 84 10.94 15.35 10.60
C HIS A 84 9.98 14.23 10.21
N GLY A 85 10.30 13.48 9.15
CA GLY A 85 9.53 12.35 8.68
C GLY A 85 9.44 11.18 9.68
N THR A 86 10.56 10.80 10.31
CA THR A 86 10.54 9.74 11.35
C THR A 86 9.95 10.20 12.68
N LYS A 87 10.09 11.49 13.03
CA LYS A 87 9.34 12.11 14.13
C LYS A 87 7.83 12.02 13.88
N ALA A 88 7.37 12.36 12.69
CA ALA A 88 5.97 12.28 12.30
C ALA A 88 5.44 10.84 12.31
N ALA A 89 6.23 9.89 11.80
CA ALA A 89 5.93 8.45 11.91
C ALA A 89 5.71 8.04 13.37
N LEU A 90 6.63 8.38 14.27
CA LEU A 90 6.56 8.03 15.70
C LEU A 90 5.35 8.66 16.41
N VAL A 91 5.02 9.92 16.13
CA VAL A 91 3.79 10.57 16.65
C VAL A 91 2.51 9.90 16.11
N GLY A 92 2.57 9.30 14.91
CA GLY A 92 1.52 8.47 14.34
C GLY A 92 1.51 7.00 14.78
N GLY A 93 2.42 6.56 15.66
CA GLY A 93 2.56 5.16 16.08
C GLY A 93 3.36 4.25 15.12
N THR A 94 3.93 4.80 14.06
CA THR A 94 4.82 4.07 13.14
C THR A 94 6.26 4.13 13.66
N THR A 95 6.86 2.96 13.88
CA THR A 95 8.19 2.78 14.50
C THR A 95 9.26 2.28 13.52
N MET A 96 8.87 1.93 12.30
CA MET A 96 9.81 1.68 11.21
C MET A 96 9.30 2.26 9.89
N VAL A 97 10.22 2.81 9.09
CA VAL A 97 9.95 3.32 7.74
C VAL A 97 10.84 2.65 6.70
N LEU A 98 10.33 2.44 5.49
CA LEU A 98 11.14 2.02 4.34
C LEU A 98 11.19 3.17 3.33
N GLY A 99 12.39 3.71 3.13
CA GLY A 99 12.65 4.84 2.23
C GLY A 99 12.98 4.39 0.81
N HIS A 100 12.68 5.24 -0.18
CA HIS A 100 13.02 4.97 -1.60
C HIS A 100 14.28 5.70 -2.05
N VAL A 101 15.31 4.92 -2.39
CA VAL A 101 16.48 5.36 -3.17
C VAL A 101 16.09 5.41 -4.64
N LEU A 102 16.07 6.60 -5.25
CA LEU A 102 15.70 6.78 -6.65
C LEU A 102 16.90 7.29 -7.47
N PRO A 103 17.71 6.41 -8.09
CA PRO A 103 18.79 6.84 -8.97
C PRO A 103 18.23 7.42 -10.28
N ALA A 104 18.87 8.47 -10.78
CA ALA A 104 18.64 8.91 -12.16
C ALA A 104 19.07 7.81 -13.15
N LYS A 105 18.47 7.81 -14.34
CA LYS A 105 18.84 6.94 -15.46
C LYS A 105 20.36 6.99 -15.70
N GLU A 106 20.98 5.84 -15.99
CA GLU A 106 22.42 5.71 -16.26
C GLU A 106 23.35 6.08 -15.08
N ARG A 107 22.84 6.14 -13.85
CA ARG A 107 23.64 6.33 -12.62
C ARG A 107 23.67 5.07 -11.76
N SER A 108 24.75 4.92 -10.99
CA SER A 108 24.93 3.81 -10.07
C SER A 108 23.83 3.77 -9.00
N LEU A 109 23.27 2.57 -8.81
CA LEU A 109 22.33 2.25 -7.74
C LEU A 109 23.04 2.24 -6.38
N VAL A 110 24.29 1.77 -6.33
CA VAL A 110 25.10 1.72 -5.09
C VAL A 110 25.42 3.13 -4.61
N ASP A 111 25.90 4.02 -5.48
CA ASP A 111 26.20 5.41 -5.08
C ASP A 111 24.93 6.15 -4.61
N ALA A 112 23.77 5.85 -5.21
CA ALA A 112 22.50 6.42 -4.77
C ALA A 112 22.07 5.91 -3.39
N PHE A 113 22.29 4.61 -3.12
CA PHE A 113 22.06 4.02 -1.80
C PHE A 113 22.96 4.64 -0.74
N GLU A 114 24.27 4.75 -0.99
CA GLU A 114 25.21 5.33 -0.02
C GLU A 114 24.93 6.82 0.26
N ARG A 115 24.55 7.61 -0.76
CA ARG A 115 24.10 8.99 -0.54
C ARG A 115 22.85 9.05 0.35
N CYS A 116 21.89 8.15 0.15
CA CYS A 116 20.68 8.09 0.97
C CYS A 116 21.00 7.69 2.43
N ARG A 117 21.86 6.68 2.62
CA ARG A 117 22.36 6.27 3.95
C ARG A 117 23.07 7.41 4.68
N ALA A 118 23.93 8.16 3.99
CA ALA A 118 24.65 9.30 4.56
C ALA A 118 23.74 10.45 5.02
N LEU A 119 22.56 10.61 4.41
CA LEU A 119 21.53 11.57 4.84
C LEU A 119 20.68 11.02 6.00
N ALA A 120 20.31 9.74 5.94
CA ALA A 120 19.37 9.12 6.86
C ALA A 120 20.00 8.71 8.20
N ASP A 121 21.15 8.04 8.21
CA ASP A 121 21.80 7.52 9.42
C ASP A 121 22.00 8.56 10.55
N PRO A 122 22.41 9.83 10.28
CA PRO A 122 22.53 10.83 11.34
C PRO A 122 21.20 11.46 11.77
N GLN A 123 20.11 11.30 11.01
CA GLN A 123 18.84 12.02 11.22
C GLN A 123 17.73 11.16 11.82
N VAL A 124 17.63 9.88 11.45
CA VAL A 124 16.45 9.05 11.78
C VAL A 124 16.19 8.90 13.29
N CYS A 125 14.93 9.12 13.69
CA CYS A 125 14.46 8.94 15.07
C CYS A 125 13.98 7.52 15.38
N CYS A 126 13.63 6.74 14.36
CA CYS A 126 13.18 5.35 14.45
C CYS A 126 13.94 4.46 13.46
N ASP A 127 13.78 3.13 13.56
CA ASP A 127 14.49 2.21 12.65
C ASP A 127 14.02 2.37 11.21
N TYR A 128 14.90 2.09 10.25
CA TYR A 128 14.56 2.22 8.83
C TYR A 128 15.24 1.19 7.95
N ALA A 129 14.74 1.01 6.74
CA ALA A 129 15.43 0.31 5.66
C ALA A 129 15.19 1.03 4.33
N LEU A 130 15.74 0.51 3.23
CA LEU A 130 15.69 1.16 1.92
C LEU A 130 15.28 0.20 0.80
N HIS A 131 14.37 0.65 -0.05
CA HIS A 131 14.12 0.13 -1.39
C HIS A 131 15.03 0.85 -2.38
N VAL A 132 15.46 0.16 -3.45
CA VAL A 132 16.31 0.77 -4.50
C VAL A 132 15.61 0.74 -5.86
N GLY A 133 15.47 1.91 -6.48
CA GLY A 133 14.88 2.08 -7.80
C GLY A 133 15.77 1.51 -8.91
N VAL A 134 15.19 0.68 -9.77
CA VAL A 134 15.77 0.19 -11.02
C VAL A 134 15.14 0.99 -12.15
N THR A 135 15.72 2.16 -12.43
CA THR A 135 15.21 3.18 -13.38
C THR A 135 15.79 3.05 -14.79
N TRP A 136 16.71 2.11 -14.98
CA TRP A 136 17.34 1.74 -16.25
C TRP A 136 17.84 0.29 -16.18
N TRP A 137 18.22 -0.30 -17.31
CA TRP A 137 18.72 -1.68 -17.33
C TRP A 137 19.99 -1.86 -18.15
N ALA A 138 21.02 -2.44 -17.53
CA ALA A 138 22.29 -2.81 -18.15
C ALA A 138 22.98 -3.91 -17.32
N PRO A 139 24.05 -4.58 -17.83
CA PRO A 139 24.83 -5.54 -17.05
C PRO A 139 25.38 -4.97 -15.73
N GLN A 140 25.74 -3.68 -15.70
CA GLN A 140 26.13 -2.97 -14.47
C GLN A 140 25.01 -2.98 -13.43
N VAL A 141 23.78 -2.63 -13.82
CA VAL A 141 22.62 -2.58 -12.92
C VAL A 141 22.40 -3.94 -12.26
N LYS A 142 22.51 -5.04 -13.02
CA LYS A 142 22.41 -6.39 -12.47
C LYS A 142 23.51 -6.66 -11.42
N ALA A 143 24.77 -6.30 -11.70
CA ALA A 143 25.87 -6.48 -10.76
C ALA A 143 25.68 -5.63 -9.48
N GLU A 144 25.23 -4.39 -9.62
CA GLU A 144 24.93 -3.51 -8.49
C GLU A 144 23.76 -4.02 -7.64
N MET A 145 22.72 -4.62 -8.23
CA MET A 145 21.66 -5.32 -7.50
C MET A 145 22.22 -6.50 -6.68
N GLU A 146 23.16 -7.27 -7.25
CA GLU A 146 23.83 -8.35 -6.52
C GLU A 146 24.63 -7.82 -5.32
N THR A 147 25.39 -6.73 -5.47
CA THR A 147 26.12 -6.06 -4.37
C THR A 147 25.17 -5.52 -3.30
N LEU A 148 24.09 -4.83 -3.69
CA LEU A 148 23.11 -4.28 -2.75
C LEU A 148 22.46 -5.35 -1.88
N VAL A 149 22.18 -6.53 -2.47
CA VAL A 149 21.62 -7.67 -1.72
C VAL A 149 22.65 -8.36 -0.84
N ARG A 150 23.84 -8.65 -1.37
CA ARG A 150 24.86 -9.44 -0.65
C ARG A 150 25.54 -8.67 0.47
N GLU A 151 25.74 -7.36 0.29
CA GLU A 151 26.64 -6.57 1.15
C GLU A 151 25.94 -5.38 1.84
N LYS A 152 24.86 -4.85 1.26
CA LYS A 152 24.23 -3.60 1.75
C LYS A 152 22.89 -3.80 2.47
N GLY A 153 22.39 -5.03 2.52
CA GLY A 153 21.17 -5.37 3.25
C GLY A 153 19.88 -4.85 2.60
N VAL A 154 19.83 -4.84 1.27
CA VAL A 154 18.62 -4.57 0.48
C VAL A 154 18.00 -5.90 0.05
N ASN A 155 16.68 -6.04 0.10
CA ASN A 155 15.99 -7.22 -0.47
C ASN A 155 14.80 -6.86 -1.37
N SER A 156 14.69 -5.61 -1.80
CA SER A 156 13.53 -5.11 -2.53
C SER A 156 13.91 -3.97 -3.46
N PHE A 157 13.47 -4.08 -4.72
CA PHE A 157 13.78 -3.15 -5.80
C PHE A 157 12.50 -2.57 -6.38
N GLN A 158 12.50 -1.28 -6.70
CA GLN A 158 11.34 -0.55 -7.24
C GLN A 158 11.51 -0.32 -8.74
N MET A 159 10.54 -0.79 -9.53
CA MET A 159 10.46 -0.58 -10.97
C MET A 159 9.23 0.25 -11.33
N PHE A 160 9.26 0.90 -12.49
CA PHE A 160 8.18 1.72 -13.01
C PHE A 160 7.80 1.27 -14.42
N LEU A 161 6.49 1.07 -14.66
CA LEU A 161 5.92 0.98 -16.01
C LEU A 161 5.38 2.34 -16.50
N ALA A 162 5.36 3.33 -15.61
CA ALA A 162 5.02 4.73 -15.87
C ALA A 162 6.28 5.62 -15.94
N TYR A 163 6.09 6.93 -16.12
CA TYR A 163 7.18 7.92 -16.24
C TYR A 163 8.10 7.66 -17.44
N LYS A 164 7.51 7.71 -18.64
CA LYS A 164 8.19 7.63 -19.92
C LYS A 164 9.40 8.59 -19.99
N GLU A 165 10.46 8.14 -20.66
CA GLU A 165 11.81 8.72 -20.68
C GLU A 165 12.58 8.82 -19.35
N LEU A 166 11.91 9.01 -18.21
CA LEU A 166 12.54 9.22 -16.89
C LEU A 166 12.91 7.91 -16.17
N TYR A 167 11.93 7.05 -15.91
CA TYR A 167 12.07 5.86 -15.06
C TYR A 167 11.45 4.58 -15.65
N MET A 168 10.66 4.72 -16.71
CA MET A 168 9.93 3.61 -17.35
C MET A 168 10.88 2.52 -17.87
N LEU A 169 10.64 1.28 -17.45
CA LEU A 169 11.23 0.09 -18.07
C LEU A 169 10.26 -0.48 -19.12
N ARG A 170 10.80 -0.90 -20.26
CA ARG A 170 10.05 -1.67 -21.27
C ARG A 170 9.94 -3.13 -20.82
N ASP A 171 8.98 -3.88 -21.36
CA ASP A 171 8.73 -5.28 -20.96
C ASP A 171 9.96 -6.19 -21.00
N GLY A 172 10.84 -6.01 -22.01
CA GLY A 172 12.09 -6.76 -22.12
C GLY A 172 13.10 -6.45 -21.00
N GLU A 173 13.12 -5.20 -20.52
CA GLU A 173 13.98 -4.75 -19.42
C GLU A 173 13.38 -5.21 -18.08
N LEU A 174 12.06 -5.06 -17.90
CA LEU A 174 11.33 -5.59 -16.75
C LEU A 174 11.50 -7.11 -16.62
N TYR A 175 11.44 -7.88 -17.71
CA TYR A 175 11.69 -9.32 -17.70
C TYR A 175 13.07 -9.67 -17.14
N GLN A 176 14.12 -8.95 -17.55
CA GLN A 176 15.49 -9.20 -17.05
C GLN A 176 15.65 -8.73 -15.59
N ALA A 177 15.08 -7.59 -15.22
CA ALA A 177 15.08 -7.10 -13.84
C ALA A 177 14.36 -8.06 -12.88
N LEU A 178 13.18 -8.56 -13.26
CA LEU A 178 12.42 -9.57 -12.50
C LEU A 178 13.19 -10.89 -12.38
N ARG A 179 13.84 -11.35 -13.44
CA ARG A 179 14.72 -12.53 -13.39
C ARG A 179 15.89 -12.30 -12.42
N ALA A 180 16.53 -11.13 -12.44
CA ALA A 180 17.60 -10.80 -11.52
C ALA A 180 17.11 -10.76 -10.06
N CYS A 181 15.96 -10.14 -9.79
CA CYS A 181 15.30 -10.16 -8.48
C CYS A 181 15.04 -11.58 -7.97
N ARG A 182 14.54 -12.49 -8.83
CA ARG A 182 14.40 -13.91 -8.47
C ARG A 182 15.75 -14.52 -8.08
N ASP A 183 16.76 -14.40 -8.94
CA ASP A 183 18.07 -15.05 -8.80
C ASP A 183 18.81 -14.61 -7.52
N ILE A 184 18.60 -13.38 -7.05
CA ILE A 184 19.18 -12.84 -5.81
C ILE A 184 18.27 -12.94 -4.58
N GLY A 185 17.04 -13.44 -4.73
CA GLY A 185 16.09 -13.59 -3.62
C GLY A 185 15.44 -12.28 -3.16
N ALA A 186 15.28 -11.29 -4.05
CA ALA A 186 14.71 -9.98 -3.77
C ALA A 186 13.27 -9.81 -4.32
N ILE A 187 12.45 -9.04 -3.60
CA ILE A 187 11.08 -8.69 -4.00
C ILE A 187 11.12 -7.59 -5.07
N ALA A 188 10.38 -7.81 -6.16
CA ALA A 188 10.16 -6.81 -7.19
C ALA A 188 8.92 -5.96 -6.90
N ARG A 189 9.12 -4.72 -6.43
CA ARG A 189 8.08 -3.69 -6.32
C ARG A 189 7.84 -3.06 -7.69
N VAL A 190 6.60 -2.94 -8.14
CA VAL A 190 6.26 -2.39 -9.46
C VAL A 190 5.16 -1.33 -9.34
N HIS A 191 5.49 -0.11 -9.78
CA HIS A 191 4.51 0.95 -10.05
C HIS A 191 3.88 0.69 -11.41
N ALA A 192 2.61 0.33 -11.43
CA ALA A 192 1.94 -0.28 -12.58
C ALA A 192 0.84 0.62 -13.16
N GLU A 193 1.24 1.62 -13.94
CA GLU A 193 0.39 2.30 -14.93
C GLU A 193 1.05 2.16 -16.32
N ASN A 194 0.28 2.19 -17.40
CA ASN A 194 0.83 2.14 -18.76
C ASN A 194 1.45 3.50 -19.14
N GLY A 195 2.78 3.63 -19.03
CA GLY A 195 3.49 4.90 -19.24
C GLY A 195 3.41 5.51 -20.63
N ASP A 196 3.15 4.73 -21.67
CA ASP A 196 2.93 5.25 -23.03
C ASP A 196 1.55 5.90 -23.12
N LEU A 197 0.50 5.21 -22.65
CA LEU A 197 -0.87 5.75 -22.66
C LEU A 197 -1.04 6.93 -21.68
N VAL A 198 -0.37 6.91 -20.53
CA VAL A 198 -0.30 8.06 -19.61
C VAL A 198 0.31 9.29 -20.29
N ALA A 199 1.32 9.11 -21.16
CA ALA A 199 1.97 10.22 -21.84
C ALA A 199 1.08 10.85 -22.93
N GLU A 200 0.40 10.03 -23.75
CA GLU A 200 -0.54 10.55 -24.75
C GLU A 200 -1.80 11.13 -24.09
N GLY A 201 -2.36 10.49 -23.06
CA GLY A 201 -3.53 11.01 -22.34
C GLY A 201 -3.25 12.32 -21.62
N ALA A 202 -2.03 12.53 -21.11
CA ALA A 202 -1.63 13.81 -20.52
C ALA A 202 -1.50 14.93 -21.57
N LYS A 203 -0.96 14.59 -22.74
CA LYS A 203 -0.88 15.51 -23.88
C LYS A 203 -2.27 15.86 -24.43
N GLU A 204 -3.15 14.88 -24.61
CA GLU A 204 -4.53 15.07 -25.08
C GLU A 204 -5.33 15.97 -24.12
N ALA A 205 -5.22 15.74 -22.81
CA ALA A 205 -5.87 16.61 -21.81
C ALA A 205 -5.41 18.08 -21.93
N LEU A 206 -4.10 18.32 -22.09
CA LEU A 206 -3.56 19.68 -22.29
C LEU A 206 -3.98 20.28 -23.65
N GLU A 207 -4.02 19.50 -24.72
CA GLU A 207 -4.50 19.93 -26.05
C GLU A 207 -5.99 20.31 -26.03
N LEU A 208 -6.79 19.69 -25.17
CA LEU A 208 -8.19 20.05 -24.87
C LEU A 208 -8.33 21.23 -23.90
N GLY A 209 -7.22 21.80 -23.41
CA GLY A 209 -7.21 22.94 -22.48
C GLY A 209 -7.42 22.56 -21.00
N ILE A 210 -7.40 21.27 -20.67
CA ILE A 210 -7.53 20.76 -19.29
C ILE A 210 -6.17 20.89 -18.60
N THR A 211 -5.96 22.02 -17.93
CA THR A 211 -4.70 22.39 -17.26
C THR A 211 -4.75 22.28 -15.75
N GLY A 212 -5.94 22.12 -15.16
CA GLY A 212 -6.14 22.01 -13.71
C GLY A 212 -5.83 20.61 -13.17
N PRO A 213 -5.79 20.45 -11.83
CA PRO A 213 -5.40 19.20 -11.17
C PRO A 213 -6.26 18.00 -11.56
N GLU A 214 -7.53 18.21 -11.97
CA GLU A 214 -8.41 17.18 -12.54
C GLU A 214 -7.82 16.47 -13.77
N GLY A 215 -6.93 17.12 -14.51
CA GLY A 215 -6.16 16.50 -15.59
C GLY A 215 -5.35 15.28 -15.13
N ILE A 216 -4.94 15.18 -13.86
CA ILE A 216 -4.23 13.99 -13.34
C ILE A 216 -5.12 12.76 -13.22
N GLU A 217 -6.45 12.90 -13.18
CA GLU A 217 -7.37 11.76 -13.13
C GLU A 217 -7.75 11.37 -14.57
N ILE A 218 -8.15 12.37 -15.35
CA ILE A 218 -8.58 12.25 -16.75
C ILE A 218 -7.49 11.65 -17.66
N SER A 219 -6.23 12.07 -17.50
CA SER A 219 -5.10 11.60 -18.34
C SER A 219 -4.68 10.15 -18.11
N ARG A 220 -5.22 9.49 -17.08
CA ARG A 220 -4.76 8.18 -16.61
C ARG A 220 -5.87 7.40 -15.87
N PRO A 221 -6.97 7.07 -16.58
CA PRO A 221 -8.09 6.32 -16.00
C PRO A 221 -7.66 4.91 -15.54
N GLU A 222 -8.47 4.27 -14.71
CA GLU A 222 -8.05 3.06 -13.99
C GLU A 222 -7.72 1.85 -14.87
N GLU A 223 -8.21 1.80 -16.10
CA GLU A 223 -7.85 0.75 -17.06
C GLU A 223 -6.33 0.73 -17.40
N LEU A 224 -5.65 1.88 -17.37
CA LEU A 224 -4.19 1.95 -17.58
C LEU A 224 -3.41 1.36 -16.40
N GLU A 225 -3.98 1.39 -15.20
CA GLU A 225 -3.42 0.73 -14.01
C GLU A 225 -3.70 -0.78 -14.05
N ALA A 226 -4.92 -1.17 -14.42
CA ALA A 226 -5.32 -2.56 -14.53
C ALA A 226 -4.53 -3.32 -15.62
N GLU A 227 -4.32 -2.71 -16.79
CA GLU A 227 -3.50 -3.26 -17.88
C GLU A 227 -2.06 -3.51 -17.40
N ALA A 228 -1.40 -2.47 -16.90
CA ALA A 228 0.00 -2.56 -16.47
C ALA A 228 0.16 -3.52 -15.28
N THR A 229 -0.82 -3.60 -14.38
CA THR A 229 -0.88 -4.57 -13.29
C THR A 229 -0.96 -6.00 -13.84
N HIS A 230 -1.86 -6.26 -14.80
CA HIS A 230 -2.01 -7.55 -15.44
C HIS A 230 -0.73 -7.97 -16.20
N ARG A 231 -0.10 -7.03 -16.91
CA ARG A 231 1.16 -7.23 -17.64
C ARG A 231 2.33 -7.52 -16.70
N ALA A 232 2.52 -6.73 -15.64
CA ALA A 232 3.55 -6.97 -14.62
C ALA A 232 3.41 -8.36 -13.98
N ILE A 233 2.19 -8.74 -13.58
CA ILE A 233 1.88 -10.06 -13.03
C ILE A 233 2.18 -11.18 -14.05
N THR A 234 1.88 -10.95 -15.33
CA THR A 234 2.14 -11.92 -16.40
C THR A 234 3.64 -12.14 -16.58
N ILE A 235 4.44 -11.08 -16.69
CA ILE A 235 5.90 -11.15 -16.85
C ILE A 235 6.55 -11.79 -15.61
N ALA A 236 6.12 -11.42 -14.39
CA ALA A 236 6.58 -12.02 -13.14
C ALA A 236 6.30 -13.53 -13.08
N ASN A 237 5.09 -13.96 -13.47
CA ASN A 237 4.75 -15.38 -13.54
C ASN A 237 5.51 -16.14 -14.63
N ARG A 238 5.99 -15.49 -15.70
CA ARG A 238 6.90 -16.08 -16.71
C ARG A 238 8.36 -16.13 -16.28
N THR A 239 8.81 -15.25 -15.40
CA THR A 239 10.17 -15.27 -14.83
C THR A 239 10.28 -16.11 -13.56
N HIS A 240 9.14 -16.51 -12.96
CA HIS A 240 9.05 -17.11 -11.62
C HIS A 240 9.50 -16.17 -10.49
N CYS A 241 9.48 -14.85 -10.74
CA CYS A 241 9.74 -13.83 -9.73
C CYS A 241 8.46 -13.55 -8.90
N PRO A 242 8.55 -13.37 -7.57
CA PRO A 242 7.47 -12.77 -6.81
C PRO A 242 7.34 -11.28 -7.14
N VAL A 243 6.12 -10.81 -7.37
CA VAL A 243 5.84 -9.40 -7.68
C VAL A 243 5.00 -8.74 -6.58
N TYR A 244 5.31 -7.49 -6.32
CA TYR A 244 4.68 -6.65 -5.31
C TYR A 244 4.16 -5.38 -5.99
N LEU A 245 2.84 -5.26 -6.12
CA LEU A 245 2.20 -4.10 -6.75
C LEU A 245 2.10 -2.98 -5.72
N VAL A 246 2.60 -1.79 -6.05
CA VAL A 246 2.58 -0.63 -5.16
C VAL A 246 1.47 0.34 -5.52
N ASN A 247 1.01 1.13 -4.55
CA ASN A 247 0.02 2.20 -4.73
C ASN A 247 -1.27 1.76 -5.46
N VAL A 248 -1.77 0.54 -5.22
CA VAL A 248 -3.00 0.05 -5.85
C VAL A 248 -4.16 0.99 -5.52
N SER A 249 -4.70 1.66 -6.54
CA SER A 249 -5.59 2.81 -6.41
C SER A 249 -7.04 2.54 -6.82
N SER A 250 -7.27 1.51 -7.63
CA SER A 250 -8.53 1.28 -8.34
C SER A 250 -9.14 -0.09 -8.06
N MET A 251 -10.42 -0.21 -8.36
CA MET A 251 -11.13 -1.49 -8.26
C MET A 251 -10.64 -2.47 -9.34
N ALA A 252 -10.50 -2.01 -10.59
CA ALA A 252 -10.00 -2.85 -11.67
C ALA A 252 -8.61 -3.46 -11.40
N ALA A 253 -7.64 -2.68 -10.87
CA ALA A 253 -6.33 -3.23 -10.51
C ALA A 253 -6.41 -4.21 -9.33
N GLY A 254 -7.27 -3.94 -8.34
CA GLY A 254 -7.56 -4.85 -7.23
C GLY A 254 -8.13 -6.20 -7.70
N ASP A 255 -9.04 -6.19 -8.66
CA ASP A 255 -9.68 -7.39 -9.21
C ASP A 255 -8.71 -8.22 -10.06
N VAL A 256 -7.82 -7.58 -10.82
CA VAL A 256 -6.70 -8.26 -11.50
C VAL A 256 -5.78 -8.97 -10.51
N ILE A 257 -5.48 -8.35 -9.37
CA ILE A 257 -4.67 -8.96 -8.29
C ILE A 257 -5.43 -10.13 -7.64
N ALA A 258 -6.72 -10.00 -7.39
CA ALA A 258 -7.58 -11.07 -6.87
C ALA A 258 -7.59 -12.29 -7.80
N ALA A 259 -7.84 -12.07 -9.09
CA ALA A 259 -7.82 -13.11 -10.12
C ALA A 259 -6.44 -13.80 -10.23
N ALA A 260 -5.36 -13.04 -10.12
CA ALA A 260 -4.02 -13.58 -10.12
C ALA A 260 -3.71 -14.45 -8.88
N LYS A 261 -4.16 -14.02 -7.70
CA LYS A 261 -4.03 -14.78 -6.45
C LYS A 261 -4.86 -16.07 -6.49
N MET A 262 -6.08 -16.04 -7.01
CA MET A 262 -6.90 -17.26 -7.23
C MET A 262 -6.22 -18.28 -8.16
N GLN A 263 -5.43 -17.81 -9.14
CA GLN A 263 -4.62 -18.66 -10.02
C GLN A 263 -3.29 -19.14 -9.38
N GLY A 264 -3.07 -18.90 -8.09
CA GLY A 264 -1.84 -19.30 -7.39
C GLY A 264 -0.57 -18.56 -7.83
N LYS A 265 -0.70 -17.41 -8.50
CA LYS A 265 0.45 -16.57 -8.87
C LYS A 265 1.07 -15.95 -7.61
N ALA A 266 2.40 -15.76 -7.62
CA ALA A 266 3.13 -15.19 -6.48
C ALA A 266 3.04 -13.65 -6.48
N VAL A 267 1.83 -13.16 -6.20
CA VAL A 267 1.48 -11.74 -6.22
C VAL A 267 1.21 -11.26 -4.80
N TYR A 268 1.77 -10.11 -4.47
CA TYR A 268 1.56 -9.35 -3.24
C TYR A 268 1.21 -7.92 -3.64
N ALA A 269 0.55 -7.18 -2.75
CA ALA A 269 0.08 -5.84 -3.09
C ALA A 269 -0.02 -4.90 -1.88
N GLU A 270 0.20 -3.62 -2.16
CA GLU A 270 0.18 -2.48 -1.27
C GLU A 270 -0.82 -1.45 -1.81
N THR A 271 -1.59 -0.84 -0.93
CA THR A 271 -2.32 0.39 -1.24
C THR A 271 -1.88 1.49 -0.28
N THR A 272 -2.17 2.75 -0.61
CA THR A 272 -1.87 3.87 0.29
C THR A 272 -3.05 4.18 1.20
N THR A 273 -2.76 4.86 2.31
CA THR A 273 -3.78 5.41 3.20
C THR A 273 -4.77 6.31 2.44
N ALA A 274 -4.26 7.09 1.47
CA ALA A 274 -5.07 7.98 0.65
C ALA A 274 -6.03 7.20 -0.27
N HIS A 275 -5.51 6.24 -1.05
CA HIS A 275 -6.34 5.41 -1.94
C HIS A 275 -7.40 4.62 -1.19
N ALA A 276 -7.05 4.04 -0.05
CA ALA A 276 -7.98 3.25 0.75
C ALA A 276 -9.10 4.07 1.43
N THR A 277 -9.05 5.41 1.45
CA THR A 277 -9.98 6.22 2.28
C THR A 277 -10.49 7.52 1.67
N LEU A 278 -9.93 7.99 0.55
CA LEU A 278 -10.27 9.24 -0.14
C LEU A 278 -10.72 8.97 -1.58
N THR A 279 -11.39 9.95 -2.20
CA THR A 279 -11.86 9.88 -3.59
C THR A 279 -11.26 11.00 -4.45
N GLY A 280 -11.27 10.80 -5.77
CA GLY A 280 -10.81 11.76 -6.78
C GLY A 280 -11.65 13.03 -6.87
N LEU A 281 -12.79 13.11 -6.16
CA LEU A 281 -13.63 14.30 -6.13
C LEU A 281 -12.88 15.55 -5.64
N HIS A 282 -11.82 15.38 -4.84
CA HIS A 282 -10.96 16.48 -4.40
C HIS A 282 -10.24 17.18 -5.56
N TYR A 283 -9.98 16.51 -6.69
CA TYR A 283 -9.36 17.14 -7.86
C TYR A 283 -10.27 18.19 -8.54
N TYR A 284 -11.59 18.07 -8.35
CA TYR A 284 -12.59 18.98 -8.91
C TYR A 284 -13.01 20.09 -7.92
N HIS A 285 -12.24 20.27 -6.85
CA HIS A 285 -12.47 21.32 -5.87
C HIS A 285 -12.19 22.71 -6.46
N GLN A 286 -13.03 23.69 -6.12
CA GLN A 286 -12.98 25.03 -6.72
C GLN A 286 -11.73 25.84 -6.32
N ASP A 287 -11.20 25.60 -5.11
CA ASP A 287 -9.83 26.02 -4.81
C ASP A 287 -8.83 25.04 -5.40
N TRP A 288 -8.02 25.55 -6.33
CA TRP A 288 -6.91 24.85 -6.96
C TRP A 288 -5.86 24.35 -5.97
N PHE A 289 -5.59 25.06 -4.86
CA PHE A 289 -4.58 24.62 -3.89
C PHE A 289 -5.02 23.39 -3.12
N HIS A 290 -6.29 23.34 -2.71
CA HIS A 290 -6.93 22.10 -2.25
C HIS A 290 -6.76 21.00 -3.30
N ALA A 291 -7.22 21.20 -4.54
CA ALA A 291 -7.19 20.16 -5.57
C ALA A 291 -5.76 19.65 -5.87
N ALA A 292 -4.78 20.54 -5.96
CA ALA A 292 -3.38 20.20 -6.20
C ALA A 292 -2.73 19.44 -5.02
N ALA A 293 -3.20 19.63 -3.78
CA ALA A 293 -2.68 18.94 -2.61
C ALA A 293 -2.85 17.41 -2.71
N TYR A 294 -3.94 16.93 -3.32
CA TYR A 294 -4.24 15.49 -3.49
C TYR A 294 -3.53 14.86 -4.70
N VAL A 295 -2.77 15.64 -5.49
CA VAL A 295 -2.11 15.15 -6.70
C VAL A 295 -0.99 14.16 -6.35
N THR A 296 -1.25 12.89 -6.63
CA THR A 296 -0.33 11.75 -6.54
C THR A 296 -0.61 10.77 -7.68
N VAL A 297 0.20 9.74 -7.84
CA VAL A 297 -0.01 8.72 -8.88
C VAL A 297 0.17 7.28 -8.34
N PRO A 298 -0.66 6.31 -8.78
CA PRO A 298 -1.87 6.51 -9.58
C PRO A 298 -2.87 7.43 -8.83
N PRO A 299 -3.77 8.14 -9.53
CA PRO A 299 -4.59 9.18 -8.91
C PRO A 299 -5.68 8.56 -8.01
N LEU A 300 -6.23 9.37 -7.09
CA LEU A 300 -7.46 9.00 -6.40
C LEU A 300 -8.61 8.85 -7.41
N ARG A 301 -9.43 7.81 -7.29
CA ARG A 301 -10.47 7.49 -8.29
C ARG A 301 -11.79 8.16 -7.97
N LEU A 302 -12.53 8.55 -9.01
CA LEU A 302 -13.83 9.21 -8.87
C LEU A 302 -14.94 8.30 -8.36
N ASP A 303 -14.87 6.98 -8.61
CA ASP A 303 -15.87 6.04 -8.11
C ASP A 303 -15.85 5.98 -6.57
N THR A 304 -16.96 6.38 -5.96
CA THR A 304 -17.14 6.45 -4.51
C THR A 304 -17.07 5.09 -3.80
N ASN A 305 -17.15 3.98 -4.54
CA ASN A 305 -17.01 2.63 -3.99
C ASN A 305 -15.53 2.21 -3.82
N THR A 306 -14.59 2.88 -4.51
CA THR A 306 -13.17 2.50 -4.56
C THR A 306 -12.56 2.31 -3.17
N SER A 307 -12.72 3.28 -2.27
CA SER A 307 -12.18 3.22 -0.91
C SER A 307 -12.75 2.03 -0.12
N ALA A 308 -14.06 1.77 -0.23
CA ALA A 308 -14.72 0.66 0.44
C ALA A 308 -14.27 -0.71 -0.13
N HIS A 309 -14.04 -0.80 -1.44
CA HIS A 309 -13.48 -1.98 -2.09
C HIS A 309 -12.05 -2.24 -1.63
N LEU A 310 -11.15 -1.25 -1.70
CA LEU A 310 -9.75 -1.40 -1.28
C LEU A 310 -9.62 -1.76 0.21
N LEU A 311 -10.46 -1.21 1.10
CA LEU A 311 -10.53 -1.65 2.50
C LEU A 311 -11.01 -3.10 2.65
N SER A 312 -11.93 -3.55 1.82
CA SER A 312 -12.39 -4.95 1.79
C SER A 312 -11.32 -5.90 1.22
N LEU A 313 -10.53 -5.44 0.25
CA LEU A 313 -9.38 -6.16 -0.28
C LEU A 313 -8.23 -6.23 0.75
N LEU A 314 -8.01 -5.19 1.56
CA LEU A 314 -7.11 -5.22 2.72
C LEU A 314 -7.61 -6.19 3.80
N ALA A 315 -8.89 -6.22 4.10
CA ALA A 315 -9.48 -7.14 5.09
C ALA A 315 -9.34 -8.61 4.66
N SER A 316 -9.56 -8.91 3.37
CA SER A 316 -9.51 -10.25 2.78
C SER A 316 -8.11 -10.74 2.37
N ASP A 317 -7.05 -9.99 2.67
CA ASP A 317 -5.65 -10.27 2.25
C ASP A 317 -5.40 -10.33 0.74
N THR A 318 -6.32 -9.80 -0.07
CA THR A 318 -6.07 -9.49 -1.48
C THR A 318 -5.06 -8.36 -1.62
N LEU A 319 -5.16 -7.34 -0.77
CA LEU A 319 -4.11 -6.36 -0.49
C LEU A 319 -3.48 -6.73 0.87
N ASN A 320 -2.16 -6.66 0.97
CA ASN A 320 -1.42 -7.23 2.10
C ASN A 320 -0.92 -6.18 3.10
N VAL A 321 -0.61 -4.98 2.63
CA VAL A 321 0.01 -3.89 3.42
C VAL A 321 -0.64 -2.56 3.05
N VAL A 322 -0.71 -1.65 4.02
CA VAL A 322 -1.04 -0.24 3.78
C VAL A 322 0.13 0.67 4.13
N ALA A 323 0.53 1.50 3.17
CA ALA A 323 1.61 2.49 3.30
C ALA A 323 1.04 3.92 3.35
N SER A 324 1.89 4.91 3.57
CA SER A 324 1.53 6.32 3.34
C SER A 324 1.86 6.81 1.93
N ASP A 325 2.93 6.27 1.31
CA ASP A 325 3.60 6.84 0.12
C ASP A 325 4.01 8.31 0.33
N HIS A 326 4.42 8.61 1.57
CA HIS A 326 4.56 9.97 2.05
C HIS A 326 5.67 10.74 1.31
N ARG A 327 5.25 11.81 0.62
CA ARG A 327 6.07 12.77 -0.12
C ARG A 327 5.42 14.16 -0.13
N PRO A 328 5.32 14.86 1.01
CA PRO A 328 4.69 16.18 1.10
C PRO A 328 5.44 17.24 0.30
N PHE A 329 4.67 18.12 -0.33
CA PHE A 329 5.13 19.34 -0.99
C PHE A 329 4.27 20.52 -0.51
N SER A 330 4.89 21.69 -0.38
CA SER A 330 4.18 22.94 -0.04
C SER A 330 3.22 23.36 -1.16
N ALA A 331 2.23 24.18 -0.83
CA ALA A 331 1.34 24.83 -1.79
C ALA A 331 2.14 25.61 -2.86
N LYS A 332 3.28 26.21 -2.47
CA LYS A 332 4.23 26.89 -3.38
C LYS A 332 4.92 25.93 -4.35
N GLN A 333 5.32 24.74 -3.91
CA GLN A 333 5.91 23.72 -4.78
C GLN A 333 4.86 23.08 -5.69
N LYS A 334 3.65 22.83 -5.18
CA LYS A 334 2.53 22.37 -6.00
C LYS A 334 2.24 23.35 -7.15
N ALA A 335 2.27 24.66 -6.87
CA ALA A 335 2.04 25.73 -7.84
C ALA A 335 3.00 25.78 -9.05
N MET A 336 4.06 24.98 -9.10
CA MET A 336 4.87 24.81 -10.32
C MET A 336 4.05 24.31 -11.52
N GLY A 337 2.93 23.61 -11.26
CA GLY A 337 1.95 23.21 -12.28
C GLY A 337 0.65 23.99 -12.28
N ARG A 338 0.65 25.27 -11.87
CA ARG A 338 -0.57 26.11 -11.79
C ARG A 338 -1.32 26.23 -13.12
N GLU A 339 -0.58 26.20 -14.24
CA GLU A 339 -1.08 26.31 -15.61
C GLU A 339 -0.88 25.01 -16.42
N ASP A 340 -0.41 23.94 -15.76
CA ASP A 340 -0.07 22.65 -16.38
C ASP A 340 0.04 21.58 -15.30
N PHE A 341 -1.00 20.75 -15.16
CA PHE A 341 -1.05 19.70 -14.15
C PHE A 341 0.10 18.70 -14.21
N THR A 342 0.73 18.51 -15.38
CA THR A 342 1.87 17.57 -15.55
C THR A 342 3.13 18.06 -14.84
N LYS A 343 3.17 19.34 -14.45
CA LYS A 343 4.25 19.95 -13.65
C LYS A 343 3.94 20.04 -12.15
N ILE A 344 2.77 19.59 -11.70
CA ILE A 344 2.46 19.48 -10.26
C ILE A 344 3.26 18.29 -9.69
N PRO A 345 4.18 18.48 -8.72
CA PRO A 345 4.94 17.37 -8.16
C PRO A 345 4.02 16.36 -7.47
N HIS A 346 4.05 15.11 -7.93
CA HIS A 346 3.21 14.02 -7.41
C HIS A 346 3.66 13.64 -6.00
N GLY A 347 2.77 13.71 -5.01
CA GLY A 347 3.09 13.35 -3.63
C GLY A 347 2.15 13.99 -2.62
N VAL A 348 1.97 13.30 -1.50
CA VAL A 348 0.99 13.61 -0.44
C VAL A 348 1.59 13.39 0.95
N SER A 349 1.02 14.01 1.98
CA SER A 349 1.31 13.73 3.39
C SER A 349 0.52 12.49 3.88
N GLY A 350 0.83 11.95 5.06
CA GLY A 350 0.12 10.77 5.59
C GLY A 350 0.89 9.83 6.53
N VAL A 351 2.20 9.98 6.72
CA VAL A 351 2.98 9.08 7.60
C VAL A 351 2.53 9.15 9.07
N GLN A 352 2.04 10.32 9.51
CA GLN A 352 1.48 10.54 10.84
C GLN A 352 0.01 10.06 10.97
N ASP A 353 -0.71 9.97 9.85
CA ASP A 353 -2.16 9.72 9.84
C ASP A 353 -2.52 8.27 9.53
N ARG A 354 -1.63 7.53 8.86
CA ARG A 354 -1.81 6.14 8.42
C ARG A 354 -2.51 5.24 9.43
N MET A 355 -2.01 5.16 10.66
CA MET A 355 -2.58 4.25 11.66
C MET A 355 -3.96 4.71 12.14
N ASN A 356 -4.16 6.00 12.36
CA ASN A 356 -5.43 6.56 12.83
C ASN A 356 -6.54 6.46 11.77
N ILE A 357 -6.21 6.77 10.52
CA ILE A 357 -7.13 6.71 9.38
C ILE A 357 -7.54 5.26 9.07
N ILE A 358 -6.59 4.32 9.08
CA ILE A 358 -6.90 2.91 8.83
C ILE A 358 -7.60 2.26 10.03
N TRP A 359 -7.35 2.70 11.26
CA TRP A 359 -8.17 2.29 12.41
C TRP A 359 -9.61 2.77 12.28
N GLU A 360 -9.81 4.06 12.02
CA GLU A 360 -11.14 4.68 11.89
C GLU A 360 -11.93 4.12 10.69
N ARG A 361 -11.31 3.91 9.52
CA ARG A 361 -12.00 3.43 8.31
C ARG A 361 -12.05 1.91 8.19
N GLY A 362 -11.05 1.21 8.73
CA GLY A 362 -10.96 -0.25 8.73
C GLY A 362 -11.65 -0.90 9.93
N VAL A 363 -11.22 -0.54 11.16
CA VAL A 363 -11.69 -1.20 12.40
C VAL A 363 -13.03 -0.62 12.87
N VAL A 364 -13.10 0.69 13.11
CA VAL A 364 -14.36 1.36 13.51
C VAL A 364 -15.41 1.27 12.40
N GLY A 365 -14.97 1.36 11.13
CA GLY A 365 -15.79 1.12 9.95
C GLY A 365 -16.26 -0.34 9.74
N GLY A 366 -15.91 -1.27 10.64
CA GLY A 366 -16.37 -2.66 10.62
C GLY A 366 -15.96 -3.45 9.38
N LYS A 367 -14.80 -3.13 8.78
CA LYS A 367 -14.23 -3.84 7.62
C LYS A 367 -13.23 -4.89 8.02
N MET A 368 -12.51 -4.69 9.13
CA MET A 368 -11.54 -5.62 9.69
C MET A 368 -11.52 -5.51 11.22
N ASP A 369 -10.94 -6.50 11.90
CA ASP A 369 -10.70 -6.45 13.35
C ASP A 369 -9.33 -5.83 13.70
N GLU A 370 -9.07 -5.69 15.01
CA GLU A 370 -7.81 -5.17 15.55
C GLU A 370 -6.58 -6.03 15.19
N ASN A 371 -6.77 -7.34 14.99
CA ASN A 371 -5.69 -8.27 14.64
C ASN A 371 -5.28 -8.09 13.17
N ARG A 372 -6.27 -8.01 12.27
CA ARG A 372 -6.04 -7.72 10.86
C ARG A 372 -5.48 -6.31 10.64
N PHE A 373 -5.87 -5.33 11.47
CA PHE A 373 -5.24 -4.01 11.51
C PHE A 373 -3.73 -4.12 11.81
N VAL A 374 -3.33 -4.88 12.84
CA VAL A 374 -1.90 -5.15 13.13
C VAL A 374 -1.20 -5.84 11.96
N ALA A 375 -1.88 -6.79 11.30
CA ALA A 375 -1.33 -7.49 10.13
C ALA A 375 -1.00 -6.54 8.98
N VAL A 376 -1.95 -5.68 8.55
CA VAL A 376 -1.75 -4.78 7.39
C VAL A 376 -0.87 -3.57 7.69
N THR A 377 -0.74 -3.15 8.95
CA THR A 377 0.07 -1.99 9.35
C THR A 377 1.49 -2.33 9.82
N SER A 378 1.78 -3.60 10.17
CA SER A 378 3.11 -4.01 10.65
C SER A 378 3.51 -5.45 10.28
N SER A 379 2.75 -6.48 10.67
CA SER A 379 3.24 -7.87 10.63
C SER A 379 3.48 -8.40 9.22
N ASN A 380 2.62 -8.03 8.25
CA ASN A 380 2.81 -8.43 6.86
C ASN A 380 4.03 -7.77 6.23
N ALA A 381 4.26 -6.48 6.50
CA ALA A 381 5.47 -5.76 6.08
C ALA A 381 6.74 -6.40 6.67
N ALA A 382 6.72 -6.75 7.96
CA ALA A 382 7.83 -7.45 8.61
C ALA A 382 8.10 -8.83 7.98
N LYS A 383 7.06 -9.61 7.65
CA LYS A 383 7.20 -10.93 6.99
C LYS A 383 7.79 -10.79 5.60
N LEU A 384 7.27 -9.84 4.80
CA LEU A 384 7.72 -9.56 3.43
C LEU A 384 9.18 -9.12 3.40
N HIS A 385 9.56 -8.18 4.26
CA HIS A 385 10.92 -7.62 4.30
C HIS A 385 11.89 -8.42 5.19
N ASN A 386 11.52 -9.62 5.63
CA ASN A 386 12.36 -10.58 6.35
C ASN A 386 12.84 -10.10 7.74
N LEU A 387 11.97 -9.36 8.45
CA LEU A 387 12.16 -8.85 9.81
C LEU A 387 11.21 -9.47 10.84
N TYR A 388 10.28 -10.33 10.45
CA TYR A 388 9.37 -11.01 11.40
C TYR A 388 10.05 -12.24 12.05
N PRO A 389 9.89 -12.49 13.36
CA PRO A 389 9.09 -11.74 14.33
C PRO A 389 9.87 -10.64 15.08
N ARG A 390 11.12 -10.33 14.68
CA ARG A 390 11.93 -9.26 15.31
C ARG A 390 11.20 -7.91 15.32
N LYS A 391 10.44 -7.61 14.26
CA LYS A 391 9.46 -6.49 14.22
C LYS A 391 8.08 -7.01 13.83
N GLY A 392 7.05 -6.20 14.10
CA GLY A 392 5.66 -6.51 13.74
C GLY A 392 5.01 -7.60 14.60
N ARG A 393 5.54 -7.87 15.81
CA ARG A 393 4.93 -8.77 16.80
C ARG A 393 5.38 -8.43 18.24
N ILE A 394 4.46 -8.50 19.20
CA ILE A 394 4.73 -8.42 20.64
C ILE A 394 4.97 -9.84 21.17
N VAL A 395 6.24 -10.23 21.26
CA VAL A 395 6.71 -11.51 21.84
C VAL A 395 8.10 -11.36 22.46
N PRO A 396 8.50 -12.21 23.43
CA PRO A 396 9.87 -12.27 23.93
C PRO A 396 10.90 -12.42 22.79
N GLY A 397 11.99 -11.64 22.86
CA GLY A 397 13.07 -11.61 21.87
C GLY A 397 12.84 -10.68 20.66
N ALA A 398 11.65 -10.08 20.50
CA ALA A 398 11.42 -9.05 19.49
C ALA A 398 12.00 -7.68 19.90
N ASP A 399 12.28 -6.82 18.92
CA ASP A 399 12.64 -5.42 19.16
C ASP A 399 11.48 -4.74 19.92
N ALA A 400 11.81 -3.93 20.92
CA ALA A 400 10.83 -3.16 21.69
C ALA A 400 10.38 -1.90 20.94
N ASP A 401 9.75 -2.12 19.80
CA ASP A 401 9.04 -1.14 18.98
C ASP A 401 7.53 -1.35 19.18
N VAL A 402 6.94 -0.61 20.12
CA VAL A 402 5.61 -0.89 20.70
C VAL A 402 4.80 0.39 20.81
N VAL A 403 3.50 0.31 20.55
CA VAL A 403 2.56 1.42 20.76
C VAL A 403 1.52 1.01 21.80
N VAL A 404 1.31 1.88 22.79
CA VAL A 404 0.12 1.85 23.64
C VAL A 404 -0.93 2.67 22.93
N TRP A 405 -1.94 1.99 22.39
CA TRP A 405 -2.99 2.54 21.55
C TRP A 405 -4.29 2.65 22.34
N ASP A 406 -4.87 3.84 22.36
CA ASP A 406 -6.17 4.08 22.98
C ASP A 406 -7.27 3.98 21.90
N PRO A 407 -8.09 2.91 21.90
CA PRO A 407 -9.14 2.73 20.89
C PRO A 407 -10.37 3.63 21.11
N GLU A 408 -10.53 4.21 22.30
CA GLU A 408 -11.68 5.04 22.68
C GLU A 408 -11.37 6.55 22.60
N ALA A 409 -10.09 6.92 22.76
CA ALA A 409 -9.63 8.29 22.52
C ALA A 409 -9.96 8.74 21.09
N THR A 410 -10.26 10.03 20.93
CA THR A 410 -10.57 10.64 19.63
C THR A 410 -9.66 11.82 19.34
N ARG A 411 -9.20 11.93 18.09
CA ARG A 411 -8.56 13.14 17.55
C ARG A 411 -9.34 13.63 16.33
N THR A 412 -9.37 14.94 16.13
CA THR A 412 -9.70 15.52 14.82
C THR A 412 -8.38 15.87 14.13
N ILE A 413 -8.14 15.32 12.95
CA ILE A 413 -6.91 15.61 12.19
C ILE A 413 -6.97 17.02 11.62
N SER A 414 -5.87 17.75 11.73
CA SER A 414 -5.71 19.08 11.14
C SER A 414 -4.24 19.38 10.81
N ALA A 415 -4.00 20.10 9.71
CA ALA A 415 -2.70 20.69 9.38
C ALA A 415 -2.18 21.63 10.49
N SER A 416 -3.07 22.19 11.32
CA SER A 416 -2.70 23.05 12.46
C SER A 416 -2.08 22.30 13.65
N THR A 417 -2.25 20.98 13.73
CA THR A 417 -1.78 20.14 14.85
C THR A 417 -0.86 18.99 14.41
N GLN A 418 -0.67 18.79 13.10
CA GLN A 418 0.27 17.81 12.58
C GLN A 418 1.73 18.22 12.85
N VAL A 419 2.62 17.22 12.89
CA VAL A 419 4.08 17.41 12.94
C VAL A 419 4.78 16.99 11.64
N GLN A 420 4.07 16.33 10.72
CA GLN A 420 4.51 16.09 9.34
C GLN A 420 4.44 17.37 8.51
N GLY A 421 5.25 17.45 7.46
CA GLY A 421 5.30 18.56 6.52
C GLY A 421 4.10 18.63 5.58
N GLY A 422 3.96 19.79 4.94
CA GLY A 422 2.86 20.15 4.03
C GLY A 422 1.91 21.16 4.67
N ASP A 423 1.43 22.11 3.87
CA ASP A 423 0.54 23.18 4.32
C ASP A 423 -0.94 22.73 4.40
N VAL A 424 -1.23 21.53 3.87
CA VAL A 424 -2.56 20.91 3.80
C VAL A 424 -2.45 19.46 4.30
N ASN A 425 -3.38 19.04 5.14
CA ASN A 425 -3.57 17.63 5.47
C ASN A 425 -4.72 17.06 4.63
N LEU A 426 -4.53 15.90 3.98
CA LEU A 426 -5.57 15.30 3.13
C LEU A 426 -6.83 14.89 3.91
N TYR A 427 -6.67 14.69 5.22
CA TYR A 427 -7.67 14.20 6.16
C TYR A 427 -8.18 15.32 7.09
N GLU A 428 -8.06 16.57 6.68
CA GLU A 428 -8.50 17.75 7.43
C GLU A 428 -9.94 17.59 7.96
N ASN A 429 -10.15 17.89 9.24
CA ASN A 429 -11.41 17.70 9.98
C ASN A 429 -11.91 16.25 10.13
N MET A 430 -11.17 15.22 9.68
CA MET A 430 -11.56 13.83 9.96
C MET A 430 -11.38 13.53 11.45
N ARG A 431 -12.50 13.22 12.12
CA ARG A 431 -12.50 12.63 13.46
C ARG A 431 -12.11 11.16 13.33
N CYS A 432 -11.10 10.75 14.09
CA CYS A 432 -10.66 9.37 14.23
C CYS A 432 -10.73 8.95 15.70
N HIS A 433 -11.32 7.79 15.97
CA HIS A 433 -11.02 7.01 17.17
C HIS A 433 -9.69 6.28 16.97
N GLY A 434 -9.10 5.76 18.04
CA GLY A 434 -7.79 5.12 17.96
C GLY A 434 -6.68 6.17 17.89
N VAL A 435 -5.96 6.36 18.99
CA VAL A 435 -4.87 7.33 19.10
C VAL A 435 -3.65 6.67 19.76
N PRO A 436 -2.41 6.86 19.25
CA PRO A 436 -1.23 6.43 19.98
C PRO A 436 -1.09 7.31 21.24
N LEU A 437 -1.20 6.70 22.42
CA LEU A 437 -1.00 7.37 23.70
C LEU A 437 0.48 7.41 24.08
N VAL A 438 1.18 6.31 23.82
CA VAL A 438 2.63 6.17 23.98
C VAL A 438 3.20 5.44 22.77
N THR A 439 4.31 5.94 22.22
CA THR A 439 5.12 5.20 21.25
C THR A 439 6.51 4.96 21.84
N ILE A 440 6.91 3.69 21.81
CA ILE A 440 8.21 3.18 22.23
C ILE A 440 8.94 2.74 20.97
N SER A 441 10.17 3.22 20.78
CA SER A 441 11.06 2.66 19.76
C SER A 441 12.41 2.30 20.36
N ARG A 442 12.95 1.14 19.95
CA ARG A 442 14.19 0.57 20.50
C ARG A 442 14.19 0.50 22.04
N GLY A 443 13.02 0.25 22.64
CA GLY A 443 12.80 0.18 24.09
C GLY A 443 12.92 1.51 24.84
N ARG A 444 12.78 2.65 24.14
CA ARG A 444 12.72 4.00 24.74
C ARG A 444 11.37 4.62 24.43
N VAL A 445 10.74 5.24 25.43
CA VAL A 445 9.59 6.13 25.19
C VAL A 445 10.08 7.32 24.38
N VAL A 446 9.55 7.49 23.17
CA VAL A 446 9.91 8.57 22.23
C VAL A 446 8.75 9.51 21.96
N TYR A 447 7.53 9.12 22.32
CA TYR A 447 6.34 9.96 22.34
C TYR A 447 5.41 9.53 23.47
N GLU A 448 4.94 10.46 24.27
CA GLU A 448 4.02 10.24 25.41
C GLU A 448 3.29 11.55 25.73
N ASN A 449 1.98 11.49 26.01
CA ASN A 449 1.17 12.66 26.42
C ASN A 449 1.26 13.87 25.46
N GLY A 450 1.36 13.63 24.15
CA GLY A 450 1.50 14.70 23.15
C GLY A 450 2.92 15.25 22.99
N VAL A 451 3.90 14.79 23.79
CA VAL A 451 5.28 15.27 23.78
C VAL A 451 6.18 14.28 23.06
N PHE A 452 6.83 14.73 21.98
CA PHE A 452 7.90 14.00 21.29
C PHE A 452 9.24 14.22 21.98
N MET A 453 10.00 13.13 22.18
CA MET A 453 11.26 13.12 22.95
C MET A 453 12.27 12.10 22.38
N CYS A 454 12.67 12.28 21.12
CA CYS A 454 13.77 11.51 20.50
C CYS A 454 14.86 12.44 19.93
N ALA A 455 16.11 12.01 20.05
CA ALA A 455 17.24 12.66 19.40
C ALA A 455 17.41 12.15 17.95
N GLU A 456 17.87 13.01 17.06
CA GLU A 456 18.31 12.63 15.72
C GLU A 456 19.36 11.51 15.75
N GLY A 457 19.33 10.62 14.76
CA GLY A 457 20.27 9.50 14.65
C GLY A 457 20.13 8.44 15.76
N THR A 458 19.00 8.41 16.49
CA THR A 458 18.68 7.33 17.45
C THR A 458 18.27 6.04 16.75
N GLY A 459 17.58 6.17 15.61
CA GLY A 459 17.16 5.06 14.75
C GLY A 459 18.35 4.32 14.11
N ARG A 460 18.11 3.10 13.62
CA ARG A 460 19.14 2.31 12.95
C ARG A 460 18.65 1.78 11.61
N PHE A 461 19.55 1.80 10.62
CA PHE A 461 19.38 1.01 9.40
C PHE A 461 19.25 -0.47 9.76
N CYS A 462 18.23 -1.13 9.25
CA CYS A 462 17.94 -2.54 9.44
C CYS A 462 18.23 -3.30 8.14
N PRO A 463 19.36 -4.02 8.04
CA PRO A 463 19.65 -4.88 6.89
C PRO A 463 18.53 -5.91 6.67
N LEU A 464 17.96 -5.91 5.46
CA LEU A 464 16.91 -6.81 5.05
C LEU A 464 17.52 -8.02 4.33
N ARG A 465 17.44 -9.22 4.91
CA ARG A 465 18.00 -10.42 4.29
C ARG A 465 17.16 -10.84 3.08
N SER A 466 17.83 -11.28 2.00
CA SER A 466 17.16 -11.93 0.86
C SER A 466 16.51 -13.27 1.24
N PHE A 467 15.72 -13.78 0.29
CA PHE A 467 14.88 -14.97 0.40
C PHE A 467 13.96 -14.93 1.63
N PRO A 468 13.04 -13.95 1.73
CA PRO A 468 11.99 -13.96 2.75
C PRO A 468 11.13 -15.22 2.65
N ASP A 469 11.05 -15.97 3.75
CA ASP A 469 10.40 -17.30 3.79
C ASP A 469 8.92 -17.24 3.36
N CYS A 470 8.19 -16.18 3.74
CA CYS A 470 6.78 -16.00 3.39
C CYS A 470 6.53 -15.81 1.87
N VAL A 471 7.59 -15.52 1.11
CA VAL A 471 7.58 -15.34 -0.34
C VAL A 471 8.22 -16.55 -1.04
N TYR A 472 9.46 -16.88 -0.70
CA TYR A 472 10.28 -17.81 -1.46
C TYR A 472 10.07 -19.28 -1.10
N LYS A 473 9.64 -19.62 0.11
CA LYS A 473 9.51 -21.02 0.55
C LYS A 473 8.55 -21.84 -0.32
N LYS A 474 7.46 -21.21 -0.81
CA LYS A 474 6.53 -21.82 -1.77
C LYS A 474 7.09 -21.87 -3.20
N LEU A 475 7.91 -20.89 -3.61
CA LEU A 475 8.54 -20.85 -4.93
C LEU A 475 9.54 -21.99 -5.11
N VAL A 476 10.36 -22.28 -4.08
CA VAL A 476 11.29 -23.41 -4.06
C VAL A 476 10.59 -24.76 -4.28
N GLN A 477 9.34 -24.93 -3.84
CA GLN A 477 8.58 -26.15 -4.12
C GLN A 477 7.94 -26.12 -5.52
N ARG A 478 7.46 -24.96 -5.97
CA ARG A 478 6.91 -24.75 -7.32
C ARG A 478 7.94 -25.02 -8.42
N GLU A 479 9.21 -24.69 -8.21
CA GLU A 479 10.31 -24.95 -9.16
C GLU A 479 10.70 -26.44 -9.26
N LYS A 480 10.40 -27.26 -8.25
CA LYS A 480 10.64 -28.71 -8.27
C LYS A 480 9.57 -29.50 -9.00
N LEU A 481 8.37 -28.93 -9.20
CA LEU A 481 7.31 -29.57 -9.96
C LEU A 481 7.78 -29.73 -11.41
N PRO A 482 7.60 -30.92 -12.03
CA PRO A 482 8.02 -31.12 -13.41
C PRO A 482 7.25 -30.18 -14.33
N LEU A 483 7.92 -29.14 -14.84
CA LEU A 483 7.48 -28.39 -16.02
C LEU A 483 7.17 -29.42 -17.09
N GLY A 484 5.91 -29.48 -17.52
CA GLY A 484 5.32 -30.62 -18.21
C GLY A 484 6.16 -31.15 -19.37
N ARG A 485 7.02 -32.14 -19.08
CA ARG A 485 7.61 -33.01 -20.09
C ARG A 485 6.52 -33.96 -20.57
N ALA A 486 5.62 -33.44 -21.41
CA ALA A 486 4.90 -34.29 -22.33
C ALA A 486 5.96 -35.06 -23.13
N GLY A 487 5.98 -36.39 -22.98
CA GLY A 487 7.02 -37.22 -23.56
C GLY A 487 6.93 -37.22 -25.08
N ALA A 488 7.80 -36.43 -25.73
CA ALA A 488 8.19 -36.68 -27.11
C ALA A 488 9.43 -37.59 -27.08
N ASP A 489 9.20 -38.90 -26.98
CA ASP A 489 10.24 -39.89 -27.24
C ASP A 489 10.48 -39.95 -28.77
N PRO A 490 11.67 -39.59 -29.29
CA PRO A 490 11.88 -39.48 -30.73
C PRO A 490 11.99 -40.82 -31.47
N THR A 491 11.91 -41.96 -30.77
CA THR A 491 12.37 -43.27 -31.29
C THR A 491 11.28 -44.16 -31.90
N LEU A 492 10.02 -43.70 -32.01
CA LEU A 492 8.95 -44.44 -32.69
C LEU A 492 8.73 -43.97 -34.14
N ILE A 493 9.65 -44.37 -35.03
CA ILE A 493 9.42 -44.42 -36.48
C ILE A 493 9.13 -45.89 -36.84
N PRO A 494 7.88 -46.28 -37.18
CA PRO A 494 7.60 -47.61 -37.68
C PRO A 494 8.07 -47.75 -39.12
N SER A 495 9.04 -48.64 -39.37
CA SER A 495 9.43 -49.07 -40.72
C SER A 495 8.30 -49.85 -41.40
N PRO A 496 8.07 -49.71 -42.72
CA PRO A 496 6.95 -50.34 -43.39
C PRO A 496 7.23 -51.81 -43.74
N SER A 497 6.25 -52.69 -43.48
CA SER A 497 6.16 -54.02 -44.08
C SER A 497 4.70 -54.34 -44.45
N PRO A 498 4.43 -55.08 -45.52
CA PRO A 498 3.19 -54.88 -46.29
C PRO A 498 2.06 -55.88 -46.00
N SER A 499 0.87 -55.44 -46.44
CA SER A 499 -0.13 -56.22 -47.21
C SER A 499 -1.51 -56.45 -46.56
N HIS A 500 -2.54 -56.27 -47.40
CA HIS A 500 -3.96 -56.67 -47.25
C HIS A 500 -4.71 -56.22 -45.97
N GLY A 501 -5.75 -55.38 -46.00
CA GLY A 501 -6.45 -54.76 -47.13
C GLY A 501 -7.97 -54.99 -47.12
N VAL A 502 -8.68 -54.52 -46.08
CA VAL A 502 -10.14 -54.25 -46.11
C VAL A 502 -10.36 -53.02 -45.22
N GLY A 503 -11.10 -52.00 -45.70
CA GLY A 503 -11.24 -50.73 -44.98
C GLY A 503 -12.66 -50.47 -44.46
N LEU A 504 -12.83 -49.36 -43.72
CA LEU A 504 -14.04 -48.53 -43.72
C LEU A 504 -13.84 -47.19 -42.97
N ALA A 505 -14.41 -46.13 -43.55
CA ALA A 505 -14.81 -44.84 -42.95
C ALA A 505 -13.82 -44.07 -42.04
N ALA A 506 -13.19 -43.05 -42.62
CA ALA A 506 -12.75 -41.86 -41.87
C ALA A 506 -13.82 -40.76 -42.01
N VAL A 507 -14.25 -40.17 -40.89
CA VAL A 507 -15.06 -38.93 -40.88
C VAL A 507 -14.18 -37.78 -40.41
N VAL A 508 -13.86 -36.87 -41.32
CA VAL A 508 -13.27 -35.57 -41.01
C VAL A 508 -14.41 -34.55 -41.01
N LEU A 509 -14.54 -33.76 -39.95
CA LEU A 509 -15.53 -32.68 -39.87
C LEU A 509 -14.81 -31.32 -39.81
N GLU A 510 -14.59 -30.74 -40.98
CA GLU A 510 -14.17 -29.34 -41.10
C GLU A 510 -15.35 -28.38 -40.86
N TRP A 511 -15.04 -27.24 -40.26
CA TRP A 511 -15.98 -26.12 -40.14
C TRP A 511 -16.10 -25.36 -41.46
N ARG A 512 -17.33 -25.01 -41.87
CA ARG A 512 -17.57 -24.00 -42.91
C ARG A 512 -18.57 -22.94 -42.46
N LEU A 513 -18.12 -21.69 -42.51
CA LEU A 513 -18.97 -20.52 -42.70
C LEU A 513 -19.66 -20.61 -44.07
N GLY A 514 -20.91 -20.17 -44.15
CA GLY A 514 -21.68 -20.14 -45.39
C GLY A 514 -22.46 -18.83 -45.54
N GLY A 515 -22.25 -18.13 -46.65
CA GLY A 515 -23.05 -16.99 -47.08
C GLY A 515 -22.90 -16.76 -48.59
N LEU A 516 -24.02 -16.53 -49.28
CA LEU A 516 -24.20 -16.02 -50.64
C LEU A 516 -25.68 -15.55 -50.72
N LEU A 517 -26.00 -14.28 -50.99
CA LEU A 517 -26.14 -13.62 -52.32
C LEU A 517 -27.33 -14.20 -53.15
N TYR A 518 -28.20 -13.46 -53.85
CA TYR A 518 -28.23 -12.07 -54.37
C TYR A 518 -29.70 -11.60 -54.59
N GLY A 519 -29.98 -10.29 -54.73
CA GLY A 519 -31.15 -9.79 -55.51
C GLY A 519 -31.91 -8.56 -54.97
N SER A 520 -32.05 -7.50 -55.78
CA SER A 520 -32.94 -6.33 -55.56
C SER A 520 -33.71 -6.02 -56.86
N PRO A 521 -34.88 -5.35 -56.82
CA PRO A 521 -34.89 -3.92 -57.21
C PRO A 521 -35.98 -2.99 -56.58
N SER A 522 -35.56 -1.77 -56.23
CA SER A 522 -36.12 -0.43 -56.60
C SER A 522 -37.58 0.06 -56.33
N ILE A 523 -37.67 1.15 -55.53
CA ILE A 523 -38.38 2.47 -55.78
C ILE A 523 -39.90 2.69 -55.42
N HIS A 524 -40.11 3.42 -54.30
CA HIS A 524 -41.02 4.58 -54.00
C HIS A 524 -42.55 4.64 -54.37
N PRO A 525 -43.34 5.62 -53.84
CA PRO A 525 -43.48 6.12 -52.45
C PRO A 525 -44.96 6.39 -52.02
N ARG A 526 -45.26 6.71 -50.74
CA ARG A 526 -46.43 7.56 -50.34
C ARG A 526 -46.40 8.13 -48.89
N VAL A 527 -46.18 9.46 -48.82
CA VAL A 527 -46.86 10.53 -48.03
C VAL A 527 -47.18 10.36 -46.51
N ARG A 528 -46.79 11.37 -45.69
CA ARG A 528 -47.05 11.62 -44.24
C ARG A 528 -48.43 12.32 -43.98
N PRO A 529 -48.78 12.97 -42.82
CA PRO A 529 -48.30 12.94 -41.40
C PRO A 529 -49.43 12.92 -40.31
N SER A 530 -49.07 12.99 -39.01
CA SER A 530 -49.70 13.72 -37.85
C SER A 530 -49.74 12.89 -36.54
N VAL A 531 -48.93 13.20 -35.49
CA VAL A 531 -49.08 14.18 -34.36
C VAL A 531 -49.66 13.52 -33.06
N PRO A 532 -49.27 13.91 -31.82
CA PRO A 532 -49.16 12.98 -30.68
C PRO A 532 -50.16 13.21 -29.49
N PRO A 533 -49.82 12.95 -28.20
CA PRO A 533 -50.45 11.92 -27.35
C PRO A 533 -51.39 12.50 -26.25
N PRO A 534 -51.91 11.65 -25.34
CA PRO A 534 -52.21 12.11 -23.98
C PRO A 534 -51.62 11.24 -22.87
N ALA A 535 -51.31 11.89 -21.75
CA ALA A 535 -51.08 11.25 -20.45
C ALA A 535 -52.42 10.88 -19.77
N GLY A 536 -52.37 9.98 -18.77
CA GLY A 536 -53.53 9.59 -17.98
C GLY A 536 -53.15 9.34 -16.51
N SER A 537 -53.35 10.35 -15.67
CA SER A 537 -53.27 10.26 -14.21
C SER A 537 -54.56 9.68 -13.63
N GLN A 538 -54.49 9.00 -12.47
CA GLN A 538 -55.66 8.81 -11.62
C GLN A 538 -55.38 9.21 -10.17
N ILE A 539 -56.33 9.98 -9.65
CA ILE A 539 -56.51 10.56 -8.31
C ILE A 539 -57.75 9.80 -7.75
N ASP A 540 -57.97 9.49 -6.48
CA ASP A 540 -57.48 10.02 -5.19
C ASP A 540 -57.51 8.90 -4.12
N ASP A 541 -56.89 9.12 -2.95
CA ASP A 541 -57.54 8.76 -1.67
C ASP A 541 -56.86 9.45 -0.47
N HIS A 542 -57.61 10.33 0.20
CA HIS A 542 -57.13 11.26 1.23
C HIS A 542 -57.34 10.76 2.67
N VAL A 543 -56.29 10.31 3.39
CA VAL A 543 -56.22 10.40 4.88
C VAL A 543 -54.76 10.58 5.38
N PRO A 544 -54.43 11.63 6.15
CA PRO A 544 -53.09 11.81 6.71
C PRO A 544 -52.89 11.06 8.05
N LYS A 545 -51.73 10.40 8.23
CA LYS A 545 -51.26 9.94 9.55
C LYS A 545 -50.00 10.69 9.98
N ARG A 546 -50.01 11.15 11.24
CA ARG A 546 -49.04 12.09 11.82
C ARG A 546 -47.69 11.43 12.15
N ALA A 547 -46.66 12.26 12.24
CA ALA A 547 -45.35 11.91 12.76
C ALA A 547 -45.37 11.44 14.22
N SER A 548 -44.52 10.47 14.55
CA SER A 548 -44.18 10.10 15.93
C SER A 548 -42.86 10.74 16.35
N ALA A 549 -42.87 11.44 17.48
CA ALA A 549 -41.69 12.09 18.05
C ALA A 549 -40.96 11.18 19.06
N ARG A 550 -39.67 11.43 19.26
CA ARG A 550 -38.88 10.89 20.38
C ARG A 550 -39.49 11.28 21.72
N ILE A 551 -39.39 10.39 22.72
CA ILE A 551 -39.61 10.71 24.14
C ILE A 551 -38.34 10.34 24.93
N LEU A 552 -37.88 11.25 25.79
CA LEU A 552 -36.76 11.05 26.71
C LEU A 552 -37.19 10.33 28.00
N ALA A 553 -36.21 9.87 28.76
CA ALA A 553 -36.36 9.08 30.00
C ALA A 553 -37.26 9.71 31.09
N PRO A 554 -37.89 8.87 31.96
CA PRO A 554 -38.58 9.32 33.17
C PRO A 554 -37.61 9.53 34.35
N PRO A 555 -37.98 10.38 35.34
CA PRO A 555 -37.16 10.68 36.52
C PRO A 555 -37.31 9.63 37.64
N GLY A 556 -36.40 9.68 38.61
CA GLY A 556 -36.21 8.62 39.61
C GLY A 556 -37.24 8.56 40.75
N GLY A 557 -37.23 7.41 41.44
CA GLY A 557 -37.91 7.18 42.71
C GLY A 557 -37.02 6.33 43.63
N ARG A 558 -36.80 6.81 44.86
CA ARG A 558 -36.12 6.04 45.93
C ARG A 558 -37.13 5.11 46.62
N SER A 559 -36.72 3.89 46.95
CA SER A 559 -37.31 3.12 48.05
C SER A 559 -36.23 2.33 48.79
N SER A 560 -36.42 2.17 50.10
CA SER A 560 -35.42 1.81 51.10
C SER A 560 -35.80 0.53 51.86
N GLY A 561 -34.84 -0.38 52.12
CA GLY A 561 -35.02 -1.58 52.95
C GLY A 561 -36.07 -2.57 52.39
N ILE A 562 -36.33 -3.75 52.96
CA ILE A 562 -35.71 -4.46 54.09
C ILE A 562 -35.84 -5.97 53.73
N TRP A 563 -34.89 -6.86 54.01
CA TRP A 563 -33.64 -6.68 54.76
C TRP A 563 -32.44 -6.67 53.82
#